data_AF-A0AAU8YQ35-F1
#
_entry.id   AF-A0AAU8YQ35-F1
#
_cell.length_a   1.000
_cell.length_b   1.000
_cell.length_c   1.000
_cell.angle_alpha   90.00
_cell.angle_beta   90.00
_cell.angle_gamma   90.00
#
_symmetry.space_group_name_H-M   'P 1'
#
loop_
_entity.id
_entity.type
_entity.pdbx_description
1 polymer ?
#
loop_
_entity_poly.entity_id
_entity_poly.type
_entity_poly.pdbx_seq_one_letter_code
_entity_poly.pdbx_strand_id
1 'polypeptide(L)'
;MRIIDKTATQVRSLTPAEEELLVGFATGSLAGPRLLQANQLLMKVRNANQWLACDCRNDALPVLNVTLNGSTGTLFLKNNPGTAEHAPGCPFTKDEREAAERENDPAPPAAWLPPDTPLRLISDFRAGTAGAVGDGNDRREQQRLLSLLLTWIETSGLNLYATHLKKDLTTQFAELRSVASRYPLLERVPASNYLETRLDMKHMMMLKSRLREASVFGNHRRHGLLLDCVDQIKGRKLFNNRSEDGFDFQGHHLYWGGSRTTGPLLALMIYSPTSAGSHFYELIHVASVPVLSRAHLFPVYRDEEREPLKALVSLIDWMASKGVKVQMRRPVIGGQVMDELVLTSDQDRVLSVSLLEQPIGPEPDTENFKRYADFKSLETFRKFVAGFFMRER
;
A
#
# COMPACT_ATOMS: atom_id res chain seq x y z
N MET A 1 -21.72 3.98 27.10
CA MET A 1 -21.15 3.92 25.72
C MET A 1 -21.89 2.89 24.86
N ARG A 2 -21.83 3.02 23.53
CA ARG A 2 -22.44 2.07 22.57
C ARG A 2 -21.55 1.73 21.37
N ILE A 3 -21.77 0.55 20.78
CA ILE A 3 -21.15 0.12 19.54
C ILE A 3 -22.11 0.46 18.38
N ILE A 4 -21.58 1.14 17.37
CA ILE A 4 -22.32 1.58 16.18
C ILE A 4 -21.65 1.01 14.93
N ASP A 5 -22.41 0.90 13.84
CA ASP A 5 -21.84 0.64 12.51
C ASP A 5 -21.38 1.94 11.82
N LYS A 6 -20.89 1.82 10.58
CA LYS A 6 -20.41 2.98 9.80
C LYS A 6 -21.51 3.93 9.32
N THR A 7 -22.77 3.53 9.44
CA THR A 7 -23.93 4.37 9.16
C THR A 7 -24.42 5.11 10.42
N ALA A 8 -23.67 4.99 11.52
CA ALA A 8 -24.03 5.47 12.85
C ALA A 8 -25.26 4.79 13.47
N THR A 9 -25.68 3.65 12.92
CA THR A 9 -26.76 2.85 13.49
C THR A 9 -26.23 2.06 14.69
N GLN A 10 -26.98 2.07 15.80
CA GLN A 10 -26.61 1.33 17.01
C GLN A 10 -26.70 -0.17 16.76
N VAL A 11 -25.60 -0.87 17.01
CA VAL A 11 -25.54 -2.34 16.99
C VAL A 11 -25.89 -2.89 18.37
N ARG A 12 -25.23 -2.38 19.43
CA ARG A 12 -25.52 -2.73 20.82
C ARG A 12 -24.94 -1.71 21.80
N SER A 13 -25.45 -1.70 23.02
CA SER A 13 -24.82 -0.96 24.13
C SER A 13 -23.66 -1.77 24.73
N LEU A 14 -22.68 -1.07 25.31
CA LEU A 14 -21.65 -1.69 26.13
C LEU A 14 -22.23 -2.00 27.51
N THR A 15 -21.79 -3.11 28.11
CA THR A 15 -22.10 -3.40 29.52
C THR A 15 -21.26 -2.51 30.44
N PRO A 16 -21.66 -2.30 31.71
CA PRO A 16 -20.87 -1.52 32.66
C PRO A 16 -19.43 -2.01 32.82
N ALA A 17 -19.21 -3.33 32.80
CA ALA A 17 -17.88 -3.93 32.89
C ALA A 17 -17.03 -3.66 31.63
N GLU A 18 -17.64 -3.68 30.44
CA GLU A 18 -16.94 -3.31 29.21
C GLU A 18 -16.58 -1.82 29.19
N GLU A 19 -17.45 -0.96 29.72
CA GLU A 19 -17.19 0.47 29.84
C GLU A 19 -16.02 0.77 30.82
N GLU A 20 -15.97 0.11 31.97
CA GLU A 20 -14.84 0.19 32.92
C GLU A 20 -13.52 -0.24 32.24
N LEU A 21 -13.55 -1.33 31.46
CA LEU A 21 -12.39 -1.79 30.69
C LEU A 21 -11.92 -0.76 29.66
N LEU A 22 -12.84 -0.12 28.93
CA LEU A 22 -12.48 0.89 27.94
C LEU A 22 -11.94 2.17 28.56
N VAL A 23 -12.50 2.61 29.69
CA VAL A 23 -11.98 3.75 30.47
C VAL A 23 -10.58 3.44 31.00
N GLY A 24 -10.39 2.26 31.58
CA GLY A 24 -9.08 1.82 32.06
C GLY A 24 -8.05 1.76 30.93
N PHE A 25 -8.47 1.28 29.76
CA PHE A 25 -7.63 1.22 28.56
C PHE A 25 -7.23 2.62 28.08
N ALA A 26 -8.19 3.53 27.95
CA ALA A 26 -7.95 4.90 27.47
C ALA A 26 -7.04 5.70 28.42
N THR A 27 -7.15 5.44 29.72
CA THR A 27 -6.32 6.08 30.76
C THR A 27 -4.97 5.40 31.00
N GLY A 28 -4.68 4.29 30.30
CA GLY A 28 -3.43 3.54 30.47
C GLY A 28 -3.29 2.84 31.84
N SER A 29 -4.39 2.66 32.58
CA SER A 29 -4.38 2.10 33.94
C SER A 29 -4.50 0.57 33.99
N LEU A 30 -4.76 -0.09 32.85
CA LEU A 30 -4.88 -1.54 32.79
C LEU A 30 -3.53 -2.26 32.66
N ALA A 31 -3.41 -3.38 33.36
CA ALA A 31 -2.31 -4.33 33.22
C ALA A 31 -2.81 -5.78 33.21
N GLY A 32 -1.96 -6.69 32.72
CA GLY A 32 -2.19 -8.13 32.81
C GLY A 32 -3.52 -8.59 32.20
N PRO A 33 -4.31 -9.44 32.91
CA PRO A 33 -5.55 -10.00 32.36
C PRO A 33 -6.60 -8.97 31.93
N ARG A 34 -6.74 -7.85 32.66
CA ARG A 34 -7.71 -6.80 32.30
C ARG A 34 -7.34 -6.09 31.00
N LEU A 35 -6.05 -5.82 30.79
CA LEU A 35 -5.57 -5.26 29.52
C LEU A 35 -5.83 -6.23 28.35
N LEU A 36 -5.63 -7.53 28.56
CA LEU A 36 -5.95 -8.54 27.54
C LEU A 36 -7.45 -8.56 27.21
N GLN A 37 -8.32 -8.48 28.20
CA GLN A 37 -9.77 -8.41 28.00
C GLN A 37 -10.20 -7.16 27.21
N ALA A 38 -9.63 -6.00 27.55
CA ALA A 38 -9.86 -4.76 26.80
C ALA A 38 -9.39 -4.90 25.34
N ASN A 39 -8.18 -5.44 25.11
CA ASN A 39 -7.66 -5.69 23.77
C ASN A 39 -8.55 -6.65 22.96
N GLN A 40 -9.07 -7.71 23.59
CA GLN A 40 -9.99 -8.64 22.93
C GLN A 40 -11.32 -7.97 22.54
N LEU A 41 -11.89 -7.15 23.42
CA LEU A 41 -13.10 -6.36 23.12
C LEU A 41 -12.86 -5.41 21.95
N LEU A 42 -11.77 -4.64 22.00
CA LEU A 42 -11.39 -3.68 20.96
C LEU A 42 -11.14 -4.37 19.61
N MET A 43 -10.45 -5.52 19.59
CA MET A 43 -10.27 -6.31 18.37
C MET A 43 -11.60 -6.82 17.80
N LYS A 44 -12.56 -7.22 18.64
CA LYS A 44 -13.89 -7.63 18.17
C LYS A 44 -14.60 -6.47 17.45
N VAL A 45 -14.62 -5.28 18.05
CA VAL A 45 -15.21 -4.06 17.45
C VAL A 45 -14.52 -3.74 16.12
N ARG A 46 -13.18 -3.77 16.11
CA ARG A 46 -12.37 -3.48 14.91
C ARG A 46 -12.62 -4.49 13.78
N ASN A 47 -12.61 -5.79 14.09
CA ASN A 47 -12.81 -6.85 13.10
C ASN A 47 -14.23 -6.87 12.54
N ALA A 48 -15.22 -6.46 13.34
CA ALA A 48 -16.60 -6.25 12.89
C ALA A 48 -16.78 -4.96 12.08
N ASN A 49 -15.71 -4.17 11.86
CA ASN A 49 -15.74 -2.90 11.13
C ASN A 49 -16.73 -1.88 11.74
N GLN A 50 -16.83 -1.89 13.08
CA GLN A 50 -17.70 -1.06 13.91
C GLN A 50 -16.93 0.07 14.60
N TRP A 51 -17.65 1.04 15.15
CA TRP A 51 -17.11 2.15 15.94
C TRP A 51 -17.70 2.19 17.34
N LEU A 52 -17.07 2.97 18.22
CA LEU A 52 -17.50 3.20 19.59
C LEU A 52 -18.09 4.61 19.67
N ALA A 53 -19.37 4.74 20.00
CA ALA A 53 -20.01 6.01 20.29
C ALA A 53 -19.96 6.28 21.80
N CYS A 54 -19.49 7.47 22.16
CA CYS A 54 -19.38 7.90 23.53
C CYS A 54 -20.63 8.68 23.95
N ASP A 55 -21.20 8.35 25.09
CA ASP A 55 -22.39 9.00 25.62
C ASP A 55 -22.04 10.14 26.60
N CYS A 56 -20.81 10.66 26.52
CA CYS A 56 -20.35 11.77 27.37
C CYS A 56 -21.08 13.11 27.10
N ARG A 57 -21.83 13.18 26.00
CA ARG A 57 -22.62 14.33 25.56
C ARG A 57 -24.04 13.89 25.24
N ASN A 58 -25.00 14.72 25.59
CA ASN A 58 -26.42 14.50 25.28
C ASN A 58 -26.84 15.18 23.97
N ASP A 59 -26.08 16.18 23.53
CA ASP A 59 -26.37 17.06 22.38
C ASP A 59 -25.67 16.61 21.09
N ALA A 60 -24.63 15.79 21.21
CA ALA A 60 -23.83 15.33 20.08
C ALA A 60 -23.27 13.92 20.34
N LEU A 61 -22.81 13.26 19.28
CA LEU A 61 -22.28 11.90 19.34
C LEU A 61 -20.78 11.85 18.98
N PRO A 62 -19.89 11.94 19.97
CA PRO A 62 -18.47 11.67 19.76
C PRO A 62 -18.24 10.21 19.40
N VAL A 63 -17.46 9.96 18.35
CA VAL A 63 -17.18 8.62 17.84
C VAL A 63 -15.70 8.34 17.89
N LEU A 64 -15.36 7.17 18.42
CA LEU A 64 -14.02 6.62 18.51
C LEU A 64 -13.88 5.45 17.53
N ASN A 65 -12.76 5.44 16.80
CA ASN A 65 -12.32 4.34 15.98
C ASN A 65 -11.22 3.55 16.71
N VAL A 66 -11.36 2.22 16.73
CA VAL A 66 -10.34 1.32 17.24
C VAL A 66 -9.27 1.13 16.17
N THR A 67 -8.06 1.58 16.44
CA THR A 67 -6.93 1.45 15.53
C THR A 67 -5.88 0.50 16.09
N LEU A 68 -5.32 -0.35 15.23
CA LEU A 68 -4.21 -1.24 15.55
C LEU A 68 -2.97 -0.72 14.84
N ASN A 69 -1.92 -0.45 15.59
CA ASN A 69 -0.60 -0.23 15.03
C ASN A 69 -0.08 -1.60 14.55
N GLY A 70 -0.03 -1.81 13.23
CA GLY A 70 0.43 -3.07 12.65
C GLY A 70 1.90 -3.39 12.92
N SER A 71 2.73 -2.35 13.10
CA SER A 71 4.16 -2.47 13.37
C SER A 71 4.43 -2.97 14.79
N THR A 72 3.70 -2.45 15.78
CA THR A 72 3.94 -2.78 17.19
C THR A 72 2.93 -3.77 17.78
N GLY A 73 1.79 -3.97 17.11
CA GLY A 73 0.68 -4.79 17.61
C GLY A 73 -0.16 -4.10 18.68
N THR A 74 0.05 -2.81 18.94
CA THR A 74 -0.67 -2.06 19.99
C THR A 74 -1.97 -1.46 19.46
N LEU A 75 -3.00 -1.47 20.31
CA LEU A 75 -4.28 -0.84 20.02
C LEU A 75 -4.31 0.58 20.56
N PHE A 76 -5.09 1.44 19.92
CA PHE A 76 -5.37 2.79 20.37
C PHE A 76 -6.77 3.22 19.94
N LEU A 77 -7.38 4.08 20.75
CA LEU A 77 -8.65 4.72 20.45
C LEU A 77 -8.35 6.08 19.81
N LYS A 78 -8.93 6.32 18.63
CA LYS A 78 -8.76 7.58 17.90
C LYS A 78 -10.11 8.21 17.63
N ASN A 79 -10.26 9.50 17.94
CA ASN A 79 -11.47 10.26 17.58
C ASN A 79 -11.63 10.24 16.05
N ASN A 80 -12.84 9.92 15.61
CA ASN A 80 -13.17 9.85 14.20
C ASN A 80 -13.27 11.28 13.62
N PRO A 81 -12.56 11.61 12.54
CA PRO A 81 -12.63 12.94 11.93
C PRO A 81 -14.06 13.33 11.56
N GLY A 82 -14.42 14.60 11.75
CA GLY A 82 -15.75 15.12 11.44
C GLY A 82 -16.86 14.71 12.42
N THR A 83 -16.52 14.08 13.55
CA THR A 83 -17.48 13.80 14.63
C THR A 83 -17.30 14.77 15.79
N ALA A 84 -18.32 14.88 16.65
CA ALA A 84 -18.31 15.82 17.75
C ALA A 84 -17.19 15.53 18.74
N GLU A 85 -16.63 16.58 19.33
CA GLU A 85 -15.65 16.44 20.39
C GLU A 85 -16.28 15.92 21.68
N HIS A 86 -15.47 15.19 22.46
CA HIS A 86 -15.87 14.68 23.76
C HIS A 86 -16.08 15.82 24.78
N ALA A 87 -16.93 15.58 25.79
CA ALA A 87 -17.11 16.53 26.88
C ALA A 87 -15.81 16.72 27.68
N PRO A 88 -15.57 17.90 28.30
CA PRO A 88 -14.44 18.11 29.20
C PRO A 88 -14.38 17.05 30.31
N GLY A 89 -13.19 16.50 30.56
CA GLY A 89 -12.99 15.45 31.56
C GLY A 89 -13.40 14.03 31.13
N CYS A 90 -13.88 13.84 29.90
CA CYS A 90 -14.10 12.51 29.35
C CYS A 90 -12.74 11.78 29.19
N PRO A 91 -12.60 10.51 29.62
CA PRO A 91 -11.34 9.76 29.53
C PRO A 91 -10.91 9.47 28.08
N PHE A 92 -11.76 9.77 27.10
CA PHE A 92 -11.51 9.59 25.68
C PHE A 92 -11.22 10.92 24.94
N THR A 93 -11.14 12.04 25.67
CA THR A 93 -10.73 13.32 25.09
C THR A 93 -9.28 13.27 24.64
N LYS A 94 -8.97 13.89 23.50
CA LYS A 94 -7.67 13.87 22.84
C LYS A 94 -6.74 14.92 23.48
N ASP A 95 -5.50 14.58 23.77
CA ASP A 95 -4.44 15.59 23.94
C ASP A 95 -4.16 16.22 22.55
N GLU A 96 -4.37 17.53 22.42
CA GLU A 96 -4.38 18.29 21.16
C GLU A 96 -3.06 18.20 20.35
N ARG A 97 -1.97 17.78 21.01
CA ARG A 97 -0.61 17.74 20.45
C ARG A 97 -0.42 16.77 19.27
N GLU A 98 -1.24 15.72 19.17
CA GLU A 98 -1.06 14.67 18.14
C GLU A 98 -1.88 14.89 16.86
N ALA A 99 -2.79 15.86 16.82
CA ALA A 99 -3.68 16.09 15.68
C ALA A 99 -3.05 17.03 14.64
N ALA A 100 -2.45 18.13 15.11
CA ALA A 100 -1.94 19.20 14.27
C ALA A 100 -0.66 18.83 13.49
N GLU A 101 0.17 17.91 14.01
CA GLU A 101 1.40 17.46 13.35
C GLU A 101 1.15 16.38 12.27
N ARG A 102 -0.01 15.70 12.29
CA ARG A 102 -0.25 14.51 11.45
C ARG A 102 -0.93 14.78 10.10
N GLU A 103 -1.62 15.91 9.94
CA GLU A 103 -2.36 16.23 8.69
C GLU A 103 -1.56 17.02 7.65
N ASN A 104 -0.46 17.67 8.03
CA ASN A 104 0.25 18.62 7.16
C ASN A 104 1.63 18.18 6.63
N ASP A 105 2.17 17.05 7.07
CA ASP A 105 3.43 16.57 6.48
C ASP A 105 3.14 15.72 5.25
N PRO A 106 3.55 16.15 4.02
CA PRO A 106 3.48 15.29 2.85
C PRO A 106 4.30 14.03 3.12
N ALA A 107 3.74 12.86 2.82
CA ALA A 107 4.52 11.62 2.90
C ALA A 107 5.75 11.76 2.00
N PRO A 108 6.97 11.46 2.50
CA PRO A 108 8.16 11.55 1.68
C PRO A 108 8.00 10.64 0.46
N PRO A 109 8.51 11.04 -0.73
CA PRO A 109 8.40 10.23 -1.92
C PRO A 109 9.10 8.89 -1.73
N ALA A 110 8.65 7.88 -2.46
CA ALA A 110 9.30 6.57 -2.46
C ALA A 110 10.77 6.69 -2.88
N ALA A 111 11.64 5.99 -2.15
CA ALA A 111 13.08 6.05 -2.35
C ALA A 111 13.61 4.71 -2.86
N TRP A 112 14.71 4.75 -3.61
CA TRP A 112 15.42 3.54 -4.02
C TRP A 112 15.92 2.78 -2.79
N LEU A 113 15.63 1.48 -2.72
CA LEU A 113 16.20 0.60 -1.70
C LEU A 113 17.42 -0.13 -2.29
N PRO A 114 18.61 -0.04 -1.66
CA PRO A 114 19.77 -0.77 -2.15
C PRO A 114 19.58 -2.29 -1.99
N PRO A 115 20.05 -3.10 -2.96
CA PRO A 115 20.10 -4.55 -2.79
C PRO A 115 21.06 -4.92 -1.65
N ASP A 116 20.98 -6.17 -1.19
CA ASP A 116 21.88 -6.77 -0.20
C ASP A 116 21.85 -6.10 1.20
N THR A 117 20.94 -5.14 1.40
CA THR A 117 20.70 -4.46 2.69
C THR A 117 19.40 -4.98 3.33
N PRO A 118 19.40 -5.34 4.62
CA PRO A 118 18.20 -5.82 5.29
C PRO A 118 17.04 -4.81 5.22
N LEU A 119 15.89 -5.28 4.74
CA LEU A 119 14.76 -4.44 4.40
C LEU A 119 14.12 -3.75 5.62
N ARG A 120 14.10 -4.40 6.79
CA ARG A 120 13.46 -3.91 8.03
C ARG A 120 12.06 -3.33 7.77
N LEU A 121 11.17 -4.16 7.21
CA LEU A 121 9.83 -3.75 6.79
C LEU A 121 8.83 -3.65 7.96
N ILE A 122 9.17 -4.26 9.09
CA ILE A 122 8.31 -4.32 10.26
C ILE A 122 9.16 -4.40 11.52
N SER A 123 8.74 -3.68 12.55
CA SER A 123 9.38 -3.69 13.86
C SER A 123 9.18 -5.01 14.62
N ASP A 124 10.17 -5.35 15.45
CA ASP A 124 10.08 -6.43 16.42
C ASP A 124 9.12 -6.07 17.56
N PHE A 125 8.51 -7.08 18.18
CA PHE A 125 7.68 -6.85 19.36
C PHE A 125 8.54 -6.40 20.54
N ARG A 126 8.26 -5.24 21.11
CA ARG A 126 8.96 -4.76 22.31
C ARG A 126 8.52 -5.56 23.54
N ALA A 127 9.47 -6.07 24.31
CA ALA A 127 9.22 -6.66 25.62
C ALA A 127 9.02 -5.54 26.66
N GLY A 128 7.78 -5.25 27.03
CA GLY A 128 7.42 -4.51 28.26
C GLY A 128 7.92 -3.06 28.37
N THR A 129 7.08 -2.10 27.97
CA THR A 129 6.76 -0.84 28.68
C THR A 129 5.81 -0.05 27.77
N ALA A 130 4.58 0.17 28.24
CA ALA A 130 3.70 1.16 27.65
C ALA A 130 4.29 2.55 27.94
N GLY A 131 4.46 3.37 26.90
CA GLY A 131 4.95 4.73 27.03
C GLY A 131 6.34 4.95 26.42
N ALA A 132 6.41 5.04 25.09
CA ALA A 132 7.41 5.85 24.41
C ALA A 132 6.95 6.06 22.96
N VAL A 133 6.55 7.30 22.69
CA VAL A 133 6.22 7.86 21.37
C VAL A 133 7.35 7.52 20.39
N GLY A 134 7.07 6.61 19.47
CA GLY A 134 7.97 6.14 18.43
C GLY A 134 7.38 6.26 17.03
N ASP A 135 6.39 7.14 16.84
CA ASP A 135 5.62 7.27 15.59
C ASP A 135 6.47 7.66 14.38
N GLY A 136 7.60 8.36 14.60
CA GLY A 136 8.50 8.77 13.52
C GLY A 136 9.19 7.61 12.80
N ASN A 137 9.47 6.50 13.51
CA ASN A 137 10.08 5.32 12.90
C ASN A 137 9.04 4.48 12.12
N ASP A 138 7.81 4.41 12.64
CA ASP A 138 6.71 3.67 12.01
C ASP A 138 6.34 4.23 10.63
N ARG A 139 6.29 5.56 10.46
CA ARG A 139 6.00 6.19 9.16
C ARG A 139 7.09 5.89 8.12
N ARG A 140 8.36 5.83 8.55
CA ARG A 140 9.50 5.49 7.69
C ARG A 140 9.47 4.02 7.28
N GLU A 141 9.19 3.12 8.22
CA GLU A 141 9.01 1.68 7.95
C GLU A 141 7.81 1.42 7.02
N GLN A 142 6.71 2.13 7.21
CA GLN A 142 5.55 2.09 6.30
C GLN A 142 5.95 2.46 4.87
N GLN A 143 6.62 3.60 4.67
CA GLN A 143 7.06 4.01 3.32
C GLN A 143 8.09 3.06 2.69
N ARG A 144 8.82 2.27 3.48
CA ARG A 144 9.75 1.25 2.94
C ARG A 144 9.04 0.16 2.17
N LEU A 145 7.83 -0.26 2.55
CA LEU A 145 7.11 -1.31 1.81
C LEU A 145 6.72 -0.85 0.39
N LEU A 146 6.24 0.39 0.26
CA LEU A 146 5.94 0.98 -1.04
C LEU A 146 7.22 1.21 -1.86
N SER A 147 8.26 1.74 -1.21
CA SER A 147 9.59 1.91 -1.81
C SER A 147 10.16 0.58 -2.33
N LEU A 148 9.96 -0.52 -1.60
CA LEU A 148 10.36 -1.86 -2.00
C LEU A 148 9.61 -2.32 -3.25
N LEU A 149 8.29 -2.18 -3.27
CA LEU A 149 7.48 -2.57 -4.42
C LEU A 149 7.90 -1.79 -5.69
N LEU A 150 8.07 -0.48 -5.59
CA LEU A 150 8.53 0.35 -6.70
C LEU A 150 9.96 0.00 -7.12
N THR A 151 10.84 -0.33 -6.16
CA THR A 151 12.22 -0.75 -6.45
C THR A 151 12.22 -2.08 -7.20
N TRP A 152 11.35 -3.01 -6.81
CA TRP A 152 11.22 -4.29 -7.50
C TRP A 152 10.64 -4.14 -8.91
N ILE A 153 9.65 -3.27 -9.10
CA ILE A 153 9.10 -2.93 -10.42
C ILE A 153 10.19 -2.36 -11.33
N GLU A 154 10.97 -1.40 -10.82
CA GLU A 154 12.07 -0.76 -11.55
C GLU A 154 13.17 -1.78 -11.89
N THR A 155 13.62 -2.57 -10.92
CA THR A 155 14.72 -3.54 -11.09
C THR A 155 14.33 -4.70 -12.00
N SER A 156 13.06 -5.12 -12.00
CA SER A 156 12.55 -6.20 -12.89
C SER A 156 12.25 -5.72 -14.32
N GLY A 157 12.33 -4.40 -14.56
CA GLY A 157 11.98 -3.78 -15.83
C GLY A 157 10.48 -3.85 -16.13
N LEU A 158 9.61 -4.03 -15.14
CA LEU A 158 8.16 -4.03 -15.35
C LEU A 158 7.62 -2.64 -15.71
N ASN A 159 8.37 -1.59 -15.39
CA ASN A 159 8.12 -0.23 -15.82
C ASN A 159 8.62 0.08 -17.23
N LEU A 160 9.08 -0.94 -17.97
CA LEU A 160 9.49 -0.84 -19.36
C LEU A 160 8.52 -1.62 -20.26
N TYR A 161 8.23 -1.04 -21.41
CA TYR A 161 7.48 -1.70 -22.46
C TYR A 161 8.16 -1.52 -23.81
N ALA A 162 8.44 -2.62 -24.47
CA ALA A 162 8.82 -2.67 -25.88
C ALA A 162 8.34 -4.00 -26.45
N THR A 163 7.94 -4.02 -27.72
CA THR A 163 7.37 -5.23 -28.36
C THR A 163 8.28 -6.45 -28.26
N HIS A 164 9.59 -6.26 -28.41
CA HIS A 164 10.60 -7.32 -28.32
C HIS A 164 10.94 -7.74 -26.87
N LEU A 165 10.48 -6.98 -25.87
CA LEU A 165 10.64 -7.27 -24.44
C LEU A 165 9.32 -7.73 -23.80
N LYS A 166 8.29 -8.05 -24.60
CA LYS A 166 6.98 -8.44 -24.09
C LYS A 166 7.09 -9.73 -23.28
N LYS A 167 6.76 -9.65 -22.00
CA LYS A 167 6.76 -10.77 -21.05
C LYS A 167 5.34 -11.25 -20.81
N ASP A 168 5.12 -12.56 -20.80
CA ASP A 168 3.86 -13.11 -20.27
C ASP A 168 3.78 -12.92 -18.75
N LEU A 169 2.61 -13.17 -18.17
CA LEU A 169 2.40 -12.93 -16.73
C LEU A 169 3.31 -13.82 -15.86
N THR A 170 3.55 -15.06 -16.29
CA THR A 170 4.44 -16.01 -15.60
C THR A 170 5.86 -15.47 -15.52
N THR A 171 6.38 -14.95 -16.62
CA THR A 171 7.72 -14.35 -16.69
C THR A 171 7.79 -13.07 -15.86
N GLN A 172 6.76 -12.21 -15.91
CA GLN A 172 6.71 -11.00 -15.07
C GLN A 172 6.83 -11.33 -13.57
N PHE A 173 6.11 -12.35 -13.08
CA PHE A 173 6.26 -12.80 -11.69
C PHE A 173 7.57 -13.56 -11.41
N ALA A 174 8.15 -14.24 -12.40
CA ALA A 174 9.47 -14.85 -12.27
C ALA A 174 10.56 -13.80 -12.05
N GLU A 175 10.50 -12.68 -12.78
CA GLU A 175 11.42 -11.54 -12.62
C GLU A 175 11.30 -10.91 -11.24
N LEU A 176 10.08 -10.69 -10.76
CA LEU A 176 9.84 -10.17 -9.40
C LEU A 176 10.44 -11.10 -8.32
N ARG A 177 10.30 -12.42 -8.47
CA ARG A 177 10.92 -13.40 -7.56
C ARG A 177 12.44 -13.40 -7.65
N SER A 178 12.98 -13.28 -8.87
CA SER A 178 14.42 -13.15 -9.12
C SER A 178 14.99 -11.92 -8.42
N VAL A 179 14.34 -10.76 -8.57
CA VAL A 179 14.71 -9.53 -7.87
C VAL A 179 14.64 -9.72 -6.35
N ALA A 180 13.58 -10.32 -5.82
CA ALA A 180 13.42 -10.57 -4.38
C ALA A 180 14.55 -11.42 -3.76
N SER A 181 15.28 -12.21 -4.55
CA SER A 181 16.44 -12.97 -4.06
C SER A 181 17.61 -12.08 -3.63
N ARG A 182 17.69 -10.85 -4.13
CA ARG A 182 18.73 -9.87 -3.83
C ARG A 182 18.38 -8.95 -2.65
N TYR A 183 17.18 -9.06 -2.10
CA TYR A 183 16.70 -8.19 -1.03
C TYR A 183 16.50 -9.01 0.25
N PRO A 184 17.41 -8.92 1.22
CA PRO A 184 17.29 -9.69 2.46
C PRO A 184 16.19 -9.16 3.39
N LEU A 185 15.32 -10.03 3.92
CA LEU A 185 14.41 -9.67 5.02
C LEU A 185 15.19 -9.43 6.32
N LEU A 186 16.13 -10.33 6.60
CA LEU A 186 17.13 -10.26 7.65
C LEU A 186 18.51 -10.49 7.03
N GLU A 187 19.58 -10.19 7.77
CA GLU A 187 20.94 -10.40 7.29
C GLU A 187 21.12 -11.81 6.69
N ARG A 188 21.52 -11.87 5.41
CA ARG A 188 21.72 -13.11 4.63
C ARG A 188 20.48 -14.00 4.46
N VAL A 189 19.27 -13.48 4.69
CA VAL A 189 18.01 -14.19 4.46
C VAL A 189 17.25 -13.52 3.32
N PRO A 190 17.42 -13.98 2.06
CA PRO A 190 16.70 -13.45 0.91
C PRO A 190 15.18 -13.42 1.11
N ALA A 191 14.52 -12.36 0.66
CA ALA A 191 13.07 -12.25 0.72
C ALA A 191 12.38 -13.34 -0.11
N SER A 192 13.00 -13.80 -1.19
CA SER A 192 12.51 -14.93 -1.99
C SER A 192 12.23 -16.20 -1.17
N ASN A 193 12.96 -16.42 -0.07
CA ASN A 193 12.78 -17.60 0.79
C ASN A 193 11.43 -17.59 1.54
N TYR A 194 10.87 -16.40 1.76
CA TYR A 194 9.62 -16.17 2.46
C TYR A 194 8.66 -15.29 1.65
N LEU A 195 8.75 -15.37 0.32
CA LEU A 195 7.85 -14.73 -0.62
C LEU A 195 6.88 -15.77 -1.20
N GLU A 196 5.63 -15.37 -1.36
CA GLU A 196 4.63 -16.04 -2.18
C GLU A 196 4.08 -15.04 -3.21
N THR A 197 3.97 -15.47 -4.47
CA THR A 197 3.45 -14.60 -5.56
C THR A 197 1.99 -14.88 -5.90
N ARG A 198 1.20 -15.29 -4.90
CA ARG A 198 -0.23 -15.53 -5.03
C ARG A 198 -0.92 -15.31 -3.69
N LEU A 199 -2.00 -14.53 -3.71
CA LEU A 199 -2.86 -14.32 -2.55
C LEU A 199 -4.01 -15.32 -2.57
N ASP A 200 -3.84 -16.44 -1.89
CA ASP A 200 -4.90 -17.40 -1.57
C ASP A 200 -4.60 -18.13 -0.26
N MET A 201 -5.61 -18.85 0.27
CA MET A 201 -5.47 -19.56 1.53
C MET A 201 -4.35 -20.62 1.51
N LYS A 202 -4.15 -21.30 0.37
CA LYS A 202 -3.11 -22.32 0.22
C LYS A 202 -1.72 -21.70 0.40
N HIS A 203 -1.41 -20.62 -0.32
CA HIS A 203 -0.10 -19.96 -0.27
C HIS A 203 0.12 -19.25 1.06
N MET A 204 -0.93 -18.66 1.66
CA MET A 204 -0.85 -18.13 3.01
C MET A 204 -0.51 -19.23 4.04
N MET A 205 -1.12 -20.41 3.95
CA MET A 205 -0.80 -21.52 4.85
C MET A 205 0.59 -22.12 4.60
N MET A 206 1.04 -22.21 3.34
CA MET A 206 2.42 -22.62 3.02
C MET A 206 3.43 -21.65 3.61
N LEU A 207 3.23 -20.34 3.43
CA LEU A 207 4.08 -19.31 4.00
C LEU A 207 4.06 -19.33 5.53
N LYS A 208 2.88 -19.51 6.14
CA LYS A 208 2.74 -19.68 7.59
C LYS A 208 3.58 -20.85 8.11
N SER A 209 3.51 -22.00 7.44
CA SER A 209 4.30 -23.19 7.85
C SER A 209 5.80 -22.90 7.78
N ARG A 210 6.26 -22.34 6.65
CA ARG A 210 7.67 -21.95 6.46
C ARG A 210 8.15 -20.97 7.54
N LEU A 211 7.34 -19.96 7.86
CA LEU A 211 7.69 -18.96 8.88
C LEU A 211 7.71 -19.55 10.29
N ARG A 212 6.77 -20.45 10.62
CA ARG A 212 6.72 -21.10 11.93
C ARG A 212 7.96 -21.94 12.22
N GLU A 213 8.47 -22.63 11.20
CA GLU A 213 9.63 -23.52 11.28
C GLU A 213 10.97 -22.76 11.09
N ALA A 214 10.92 -21.48 10.73
CA ALA A 214 12.11 -20.67 10.49
C ALA A 214 12.82 -20.30 11.81
N SER A 215 13.96 -20.94 12.05
CA SER A 215 14.90 -20.58 13.14
C SER A 215 15.76 -19.36 12.80
N VAL A 216 15.93 -19.04 11.51
CA VAL A 216 16.75 -17.92 11.03
C VAL A 216 16.30 -16.54 11.53
N PHE A 217 15.05 -16.40 11.97
CA PHE A 217 14.56 -15.16 12.57
C PHE A 217 15.07 -14.95 14.00
N GLY A 218 15.50 -15.98 14.71
CA GLY A 218 15.96 -15.86 16.10
C GLY A 218 14.93 -15.13 16.97
N ASN A 219 15.35 -13.98 17.53
CA ASN A 219 14.49 -13.11 18.35
C ASN A 219 13.68 -12.08 17.53
N HIS A 220 13.92 -12.00 16.21
CA HIS A 220 13.16 -11.10 15.35
C HIS A 220 11.75 -11.63 15.08
N ARG A 221 10.83 -10.69 14.84
CA ARG A 221 9.48 -10.97 14.41
C ARG A 221 9.51 -11.70 13.08
N ARG A 222 8.97 -12.91 13.09
CA ARG A 222 8.76 -13.71 11.88
C ARG A 222 7.79 -13.01 10.94
N HIS A 223 8.24 -12.77 9.72
CA HIS A 223 7.42 -12.17 8.68
C HIS A 223 7.84 -12.66 7.30
N GLY A 224 6.87 -12.73 6.41
CA GLY A 224 7.07 -13.02 4.99
C GLY A 224 6.33 -12.00 4.13
N LEU A 225 6.40 -12.19 2.83
CA LEU A 225 5.80 -11.32 1.83
C LEU A 225 4.81 -12.09 0.95
N LEU A 226 3.70 -11.44 0.62
CA LEU A 226 2.75 -11.88 -0.39
C LEU A 226 2.69 -10.82 -1.48
N LEU A 227 2.85 -11.22 -2.74
CA LEU A 227 2.81 -10.36 -3.91
C LEU A 227 1.78 -10.90 -4.89
N ASP A 228 0.74 -10.14 -5.22
CA ASP A 228 -0.26 -10.59 -6.19
C ASP A 228 -0.86 -9.40 -6.95
N CYS A 229 -1.51 -9.70 -8.07
CA CYS A 229 -2.36 -8.74 -8.75
C CYS A 229 -3.78 -8.85 -8.17
N VAL A 230 -4.22 -7.81 -7.48
CA VAL A 230 -5.53 -7.71 -6.84
C VAL A 230 -6.44 -6.77 -7.63
N ASP A 231 -7.75 -6.97 -7.51
CA ASP A 231 -8.75 -6.23 -8.29
C ASP A 231 -9.07 -4.88 -7.66
N GLN A 232 -9.16 -4.87 -6.34
CA GLN A 232 -9.46 -3.67 -5.58
C GLN A 232 -9.09 -3.88 -4.12
N ILE A 233 -8.85 -2.76 -3.43
CA ILE A 233 -8.68 -2.72 -1.98
C ILE A 233 -9.76 -1.78 -1.43
N LYS A 234 -10.69 -2.32 -0.63
CA LYS A 234 -11.80 -1.56 -0.06
C LYS A 234 -11.76 -1.65 1.46
N GLY A 235 -11.56 -0.51 2.10
CA GLY A 235 -11.39 -0.46 3.56
C GLY A 235 -10.16 -1.23 3.99
N ARG A 236 -10.36 -2.35 4.69
CA ARG A 236 -9.30 -3.22 5.22
C ARG A 236 -9.27 -4.60 4.56
N LYS A 237 -9.89 -4.71 3.38
CA LYS A 237 -9.97 -5.95 2.62
C LYS A 237 -9.35 -5.80 1.25
N LEU A 238 -8.54 -6.79 0.87
CA LEU A 238 -8.07 -6.99 -0.50
C LEU A 238 -9.00 -7.97 -1.22
N PHE A 239 -9.41 -7.62 -2.42
CA PHE A 239 -10.23 -8.48 -3.27
C PHE A 239 -9.43 -8.87 -4.50
N ASN A 240 -9.44 -10.16 -4.82
CA ASN A 240 -8.91 -10.67 -6.07
C ASN A 240 -9.95 -11.58 -6.73
N ASN A 241 -9.68 -12.02 -7.95
CA ASN A 241 -10.59 -12.86 -8.71
C ASN A 241 -10.75 -14.29 -8.16
N ARG A 242 -10.11 -14.64 -7.04
CA ARG A 242 -10.09 -15.99 -6.45
C ARG A 242 -10.85 -16.08 -5.13
N SER A 243 -11.22 -14.95 -4.52
CA SER A 243 -11.91 -14.90 -3.24
C SER A 243 -12.93 -13.77 -3.26
N GLU A 244 -14.21 -14.14 -3.15
CA GLU A 244 -15.32 -13.18 -3.06
C GLU A 244 -15.34 -12.48 -1.69
N ASP A 245 -14.98 -13.18 -0.61
CA ASP A 245 -14.96 -12.63 0.76
C ASP A 245 -13.83 -11.63 1.02
N GLY A 246 -12.78 -11.68 0.18
CA GLY A 246 -11.56 -10.91 0.30
C GLY A 246 -10.68 -11.33 1.50
N PHE A 247 -9.52 -10.69 1.62
CA PHE A 247 -8.55 -10.93 2.67
C PHE A 247 -8.41 -9.70 3.55
N ASP A 248 -8.61 -9.85 4.86
CA ASP A 248 -8.42 -8.77 5.83
C ASP A 248 -6.93 -8.47 6.05
N PHE A 249 -6.60 -7.19 6.20
CA PHE A 249 -5.28 -6.73 6.62
C PHE A 249 -5.33 -5.77 7.80
N GLN A 250 -4.26 -5.77 8.59
CA GLN A 250 -4.28 -5.28 9.96
C GLN A 250 -3.79 -3.84 10.15
N GLY A 251 -2.85 -3.42 9.32
CA GLY A 251 -2.19 -2.12 9.33
C GLY A 251 -2.70 -1.18 8.23
N HIS A 252 -1.75 -0.49 7.59
CA HIS A 252 -1.98 0.57 6.62
C HIS A 252 -1.99 0.06 5.17
N HIS A 253 -2.77 0.75 4.34
CA HIS A 253 -2.70 0.64 2.88
C HIS A 253 -1.96 1.86 2.33
N LEU A 254 -0.82 1.58 1.68
CA LEU A 254 0.10 2.54 1.09
C LEU A 254 -0.10 2.49 -0.42
N TYR A 255 -0.47 3.61 -1.01
CA TYR A 255 -0.74 3.72 -2.44
C TYR A 255 0.30 4.62 -3.09
N TRP A 256 0.75 4.23 -4.28
CA TRP A 256 1.58 5.09 -5.12
C TRP A 256 0.79 6.31 -5.57
N GLY A 257 1.43 7.49 -5.65
CA GLY A 257 0.79 8.74 -6.09
C GLY A 257 -0.13 9.43 -5.06
N GLY A 258 -0.26 8.90 -3.84
CA GLY A 258 -0.99 9.61 -2.77
C GLY A 258 -2.52 9.61 -2.89
N SER A 259 -3.10 8.93 -3.89
CA SER A 259 -4.55 8.80 -4.06
C SER A 259 -4.98 7.35 -4.25
N ARG A 260 -6.17 7.00 -3.76
CA ARG A 260 -6.78 5.70 -4.06
C ARG A 260 -7.22 5.64 -5.51
N THR A 261 -6.82 4.58 -6.21
CA THR A 261 -7.26 4.29 -7.57
C THR A 261 -7.95 2.93 -7.62
N THR A 262 -8.83 2.78 -8.60
CA THR A 262 -9.43 1.50 -8.99
C THR A 262 -8.39 0.61 -9.67
N GLY A 263 -8.53 -0.72 -9.49
CA GLY A 263 -7.55 -1.68 -9.99
C GLY A 263 -7.74 -2.05 -11.46
N PRO A 264 -6.92 -2.99 -11.98
CA PRO A 264 -6.07 -3.91 -11.22
C PRO A 264 -4.85 -3.23 -10.58
N LEU A 265 -4.42 -3.80 -9.44
CA LEU A 265 -3.31 -3.31 -8.61
C LEU A 265 -2.30 -4.43 -8.39
N LEU A 266 -1.02 -4.17 -8.60
CA LEU A 266 0.04 -5.02 -8.06
C LEU A 266 0.21 -4.66 -6.58
N ALA A 267 -0.02 -5.62 -5.69
CA ALA A 267 0.01 -5.40 -4.25
C ALA A 267 1.08 -6.26 -3.58
N LEU A 268 1.89 -5.65 -2.72
CA LEU A 268 2.87 -6.28 -1.86
C LEU A 268 2.41 -6.16 -0.40
N MET A 269 2.31 -7.29 0.30
CA MET A 269 1.80 -7.36 1.66
C MET A 269 2.79 -8.02 2.60
N ILE A 270 2.85 -7.53 3.84
CA ILE A 270 3.59 -8.18 4.93
C ILE A 270 2.67 -9.21 5.59
N TYR A 271 3.14 -10.45 5.74
CA TYR A 271 2.43 -11.52 6.43
C TYR A 271 3.18 -11.89 7.72
N SER A 272 2.57 -11.64 8.87
CA SER A 272 3.24 -11.77 10.18
C SER A 272 2.20 -11.96 11.30
N PRO A 273 2.57 -12.46 12.49
CA PRO A 273 1.69 -12.41 13.65
C PRO A 273 1.39 -10.97 14.04
N THR A 274 0.22 -10.68 14.61
CA THR A 274 -0.15 -9.34 15.09
C THR A 274 0.33 -9.05 16.52
N SER A 275 0.68 -10.09 17.28
CA SER A 275 1.16 -9.96 18.66
C SER A 275 2.26 -10.97 18.98
N ALA A 276 3.07 -10.64 19.99
CA ALA A 276 4.15 -11.50 20.48
C ALA A 276 3.61 -12.86 20.94
N GLY A 277 4.30 -13.94 20.55
CA GLY A 277 3.90 -15.31 20.89
C GLY A 277 2.70 -15.86 20.13
N SER A 278 2.04 -15.07 19.28
CA SER A 278 0.90 -15.55 18.48
C SER A 278 1.35 -16.52 17.38
N HIS A 279 0.57 -17.58 17.20
CA HIS A 279 0.68 -18.52 16.08
C HIS A 279 -0.28 -18.19 14.92
N PHE A 280 -1.04 -17.09 15.05
CA PHE A 280 -1.94 -16.60 14.03
C PHE A 280 -1.22 -15.54 13.20
N TYR A 281 -1.08 -15.82 11.90
CA TYR A 281 -0.44 -14.92 10.95
C TYR A 281 -1.53 -14.25 10.11
N GLU A 282 -1.40 -12.94 9.94
CA GLU A 282 -2.35 -12.09 9.24
C GLU A 282 -1.59 -11.16 8.28
N LEU A 283 -2.31 -10.59 7.32
CA LEU A 283 -1.76 -9.51 6.50
C LEU A 283 -1.64 -8.27 7.39
N ILE A 284 -0.48 -7.62 7.42
CA ILE A 284 -0.24 -6.43 8.24
C ILE A 284 -0.37 -5.19 7.38
N HIS A 285 0.69 -4.79 6.66
CA HIS A 285 0.68 -3.63 5.78
C HIS A 285 0.54 -4.06 4.33
N VAL A 286 -0.07 -3.21 3.52
CA VAL A 286 -0.26 -3.40 2.07
C VAL A 286 0.32 -2.20 1.35
N ALA A 287 1.22 -2.41 0.40
CA ALA A 287 1.58 -1.42 -0.60
C ALA A 287 0.98 -1.81 -1.95
N SER A 288 0.46 -0.85 -2.71
CA SER A 288 -0.13 -1.12 -4.01
C SER A 288 0.27 -0.11 -5.07
N VAL A 289 0.54 -0.62 -6.27
CA VAL A 289 0.79 0.13 -7.49
C VAL A 289 -0.28 -0.23 -8.52
N PRO A 290 -1.02 0.73 -9.09
CA PRO A 290 -1.96 0.43 -10.15
C PRO A 290 -1.20 -0.05 -11.38
N VAL A 291 -1.74 -1.03 -12.11
CA VAL A 291 -1.06 -1.62 -13.27
C VAL A 291 -1.98 -1.72 -14.45
N LEU A 292 -1.46 -1.64 -15.68
CA LEU A 292 -2.23 -1.55 -16.93
C LEU A 292 -3.35 -2.58 -17.03
N SER A 293 -3.03 -3.85 -16.73
CA SER A 293 -4.01 -4.95 -16.70
C SER A 293 -3.51 -6.11 -15.83
N ARG A 294 -4.37 -7.10 -15.55
CA ARG A 294 -3.94 -8.34 -14.87
C ARG A 294 -2.89 -9.14 -15.65
N ALA A 295 -2.84 -8.98 -16.98
CA ALA A 295 -1.87 -9.66 -17.84
C ALA A 295 -0.58 -8.85 -18.03
N HIS A 296 -0.60 -7.55 -17.71
CA HIS A 296 0.53 -6.67 -17.91
C HIS A 296 0.68 -5.72 -16.73
N LEU A 297 1.68 -6.01 -15.89
CA LEU A 297 1.98 -5.34 -14.64
C LEU A 297 2.70 -3.99 -14.83
N PHE A 298 2.61 -3.39 -16.01
CA PHE A 298 3.19 -2.07 -16.29
C PHE A 298 2.48 -1.01 -15.42
N PRO A 299 3.22 -0.18 -14.66
CA PRO A 299 2.62 0.74 -13.70
C PRO A 299 1.75 1.81 -14.37
N VAL A 300 0.66 2.13 -13.70
CA VAL A 300 -0.31 3.18 -14.03
C VAL A 300 -0.34 4.15 -12.86
N TYR A 301 -0.19 5.44 -13.13
CA TYR A 301 -0.16 6.46 -12.10
C TYR A 301 -1.58 6.82 -11.62
N ARG A 302 -2.52 7.02 -12.55
CA ARG A 302 -3.95 7.27 -12.27
C ARG A 302 -4.85 6.46 -13.19
N ASP A 303 -6.08 6.19 -12.79
CA ASP A 303 -6.96 5.34 -13.61
C ASP A 303 -7.32 5.99 -14.95
N GLU A 304 -7.38 7.32 -15.00
CA GLU A 304 -7.69 8.11 -16.20
C GLU A 304 -6.68 7.94 -17.35
N GLU A 305 -5.40 7.67 -17.07
CA GLU A 305 -4.39 7.46 -18.11
C GLU A 305 -4.38 6.02 -18.67
N ARG A 306 -5.17 5.09 -18.11
CA ARG A 306 -5.14 3.68 -18.51
C ARG A 306 -5.50 3.45 -19.97
N GLU A 307 -6.57 4.10 -20.44
CA GLU A 307 -7.00 3.98 -21.85
C GLU A 307 -6.00 4.60 -22.82
N PRO A 308 -5.52 5.85 -22.61
CA PRO A 308 -4.41 6.41 -23.40
C PRO A 308 -3.16 5.51 -23.42
N LEU A 309 -2.81 4.90 -22.28
CA LEU A 309 -1.66 4.02 -22.17
C LEU A 309 -1.83 2.71 -22.96
N LYS A 310 -3.02 2.09 -22.95
CA LYS A 310 -3.33 0.94 -23.82
C LYS A 310 -3.18 1.28 -25.31
N ALA A 311 -3.58 2.49 -25.69
CA ALA A 311 -3.43 2.99 -27.05
C ALA A 311 -1.95 3.19 -27.44
N LEU A 312 -1.10 3.68 -26.52
CA LEU A 312 0.35 3.76 -26.73
C LEU A 312 0.99 2.37 -26.86
N VAL A 313 0.63 1.43 -26.00
CA VAL A 313 1.08 0.02 -26.09
C VAL A 313 0.75 -0.56 -27.47
N SER A 314 -0.49 -0.40 -27.92
CA SER A 314 -0.93 -0.88 -29.24
C SER A 314 -0.20 -0.16 -30.38
N LEU A 315 0.12 1.12 -30.21
CA LEU A 315 0.86 1.90 -31.19
C LEU A 315 2.33 1.44 -31.27
N ILE A 316 2.97 1.13 -30.14
CA ILE A 316 4.33 0.58 -30.09
C ILE A 316 4.40 -0.76 -30.80
N ASP A 317 3.45 -1.66 -30.55
CA ASP A 317 3.34 -2.95 -31.26
C ASP A 317 3.16 -2.76 -32.77
N TRP A 318 2.34 -1.79 -33.17
CA TRP A 318 2.17 -1.46 -34.59
C TRP A 318 3.45 -0.87 -35.22
N MET A 319 4.13 0.07 -34.55
CA MET A 319 5.40 0.65 -35.03
C MET A 319 6.48 -0.42 -35.18
N ALA A 320 6.55 -1.36 -34.22
CA ALA A 320 7.45 -2.50 -34.29
C ALA A 320 7.15 -3.40 -35.48
N SER A 321 5.87 -3.63 -35.83
CA SER A 321 5.49 -4.36 -37.06
C SER A 321 5.93 -3.65 -38.34
N LYS A 322 6.14 -2.33 -38.28
CA LYS A 322 6.72 -1.54 -39.36
C LYS A 322 8.24 -1.48 -39.27
N GLY A 323 8.87 -2.05 -38.25
CA GLY A 323 10.32 -2.06 -38.05
C GLY A 323 10.88 -0.83 -37.33
N VAL A 324 10.02 -0.02 -36.71
CA VAL A 324 10.43 1.10 -35.84
C VAL A 324 10.40 0.60 -34.41
N LYS A 325 11.56 0.56 -33.74
CA LYS A 325 11.67 0.08 -32.36
C LYS A 325 11.50 1.24 -31.40
N VAL A 326 10.38 1.24 -30.67
CA VAL A 326 10.12 2.21 -29.61
C VAL A 326 10.02 1.46 -28.28
N GLN A 327 10.67 2.02 -27.27
CA GLN A 327 10.58 1.61 -25.88
C GLN A 327 9.89 2.71 -25.10
N MET A 328 8.94 2.33 -24.24
CA MET A 328 8.27 3.21 -23.30
C MET A 328 8.70 2.86 -21.87
N ARG A 329 9.03 3.86 -21.07
CA ARG A 329 9.46 3.73 -19.68
C ARG A 329 8.62 4.64 -18.79
N ARG A 330 8.18 4.12 -17.65
CA ARG A 330 7.59 4.92 -16.57
C ARG A 330 8.58 5.02 -15.41
N PRO A 331 9.14 6.20 -15.11
CA PRO A 331 9.88 6.41 -13.88
C PRO A 331 8.98 6.14 -12.66
N VAL A 332 9.41 5.25 -11.76
CA VAL A 332 8.66 4.90 -10.53
C VAL A 332 9.38 5.31 -9.25
N ILE A 333 10.65 5.70 -9.35
CA ILE A 333 11.52 6.11 -8.24
C ILE A 333 12.29 7.37 -8.62
N GLY A 334 12.39 8.32 -7.69
CA GLY A 334 13.22 9.52 -7.79
C GLY A 334 12.49 10.75 -8.35
N GLY A 335 12.82 11.94 -7.81
CA GLY A 335 12.40 13.26 -8.30
C GLY A 335 10.98 13.71 -7.92
N GLN A 336 10.72 15.03 -7.92
CA GLN A 336 9.37 15.60 -7.76
C GLN A 336 8.45 14.96 -8.82
N VAL A 337 7.42 14.26 -8.33
CA VAL A 337 6.69 13.21 -9.04
C VAL A 337 5.88 13.78 -10.21
N MET A 338 6.55 13.98 -11.35
CA MET A 338 5.85 14.16 -12.60
C MET A 338 5.29 12.83 -13.07
N ASP A 339 4.10 12.82 -13.65
CA ASP A 339 3.44 11.64 -14.22
C ASP A 339 4.04 11.19 -15.58
N GLU A 340 5.28 11.57 -15.86
CA GLU A 340 5.98 11.41 -17.12
C GLU A 340 6.05 9.95 -17.59
N LEU A 341 5.80 9.75 -18.89
CA LEU A 341 6.19 8.58 -19.66
C LEU A 341 7.24 8.98 -20.67
N VAL A 342 8.36 8.27 -20.67
CA VAL A 342 9.46 8.52 -21.59
C VAL A 342 9.42 7.46 -22.69
N LEU A 343 9.27 7.88 -23.93
CA LEU A 343 9.35 7.04 -25.11
C LEU A 343 10.69 7.30 -25.82
N THR A 344 11.44 6.25 -26.10
CA THR A 344 12.75 6.30 -26.75
C THR A 344 12.79 5.38 -27.95
N SER A 345 13.37 5.79 -29.07
CA SER A 345 13.67 4.90 -30.20
C SER A 345 15.14 4.54 -30.28
N ASP A 346 15.46 3.56 -31.13
CA ASP A 346 16.82 3.18 -31.51
C ASP A 346 17.55 4.23 -32.37
N GLN A 347 16.85 5.27 -32.82
CA GLN A 347 17.40 6.42 -33.54
C GLN A 347 17.64 7.62 -32.61
N ASP A 348 17.85 7.39 -31.32
CA ASP A 348 18.11 8.41 -30.28
C ASP A 348 17.01 9.48 -30.14
N ARG A 349 15.80 9.20 -30.60
CA ARG A 349 14.67 10.10 -30.44
C ARG A 349 14.01 9.86 -29.09
N VAL A 350 13.79 10.95 -28.35
CA VAL A 350 13.17 10.92 -27.03
C VAL A 350 11.92 11.80 -27.06
N LEU A 351 10.79 11.23 -26.65
CA LEU A 351 9.52 11.93 -26.46
C LEU A 351 9.04 11.70 -25.03
N SER A 352 8.79 12.78 -24.32
CA SER A 352 8.23 12.73 -22.97
C SER A 352 6.76 13.11 -23.04
N VAL A 353 5.88 12.31 -22.42
CA VAL A 353 4.44 12.59 -22.41
C VAL A 353 3.85 12.51 -21.02
N SER A 354 2.91 13.41 -20.73
CA SER A 354 1.96 13.28 -19.63
C SER A 354 0.62 12.82 -20.20
N LEU A 355 0.02 11.80 -19.59
CA LEU A 355 -1.27 11.26 -20.02
C LEU A 355 -2.46 11.78 -19.22
N LEU A 356 -2.19 12.56 -18.16
CA LEU A 356 -3.23 13.18 -17.36
C LEU A 356 -3.78 14.42 -18.06
N GLU A 357 -5.04 14.75 -17.76
CA GLU A 357 -5.63 16.03 -18.18
C GLU A 357 -4.92 17.21 -17.51
N GLN A 358 -4.52 17.02 -16.26
CA GLN A 358 -3.73 17.96 -15.48
C GLN A 358 -2.44 17.27 -15.05
N PRO A 359 -1.30 17.56 -15.70
CA PRO A 359 0.00 17.03 -15.29
C PRO A 359 0.29 17.36 -13.84
N ILE A 360 0.99 16.46 -13.17
CA ILE A 360 1.42 16.65 -11.79
C ILE A 360 2.90 17.01 -11.80
N GLY A 361 3.33 17.87 -10.88
CA GLY A 361 4.74 18.25 -10.76
C GLY A 361 5.19 19.26 -11.81
N PRO A 362 6.48 19.67 -11.75
CA PRO A 362 7.04 20.60 -12.73
C PRO A 362 7.16 19.92 -14.09
N GLU A 363 6.72 20.60 -15.13
CA GLU A 363 6.92 20.11 -16.48
C GLU A 363 8.39 20.20 -16.89
N PRO A 364 8.92 19.19 -17.58
CA PRO A 364 10.29 19.17 -18.02
C PRO A 364 10.47 20.23 -19.10
N ASP A 365 11.53 21.02 -18.95
CA ASP A 365 11.94 22.03 -19.93
C ASP A 365 12.62 21.35 -21.13
N THR A 366 11.83 20.56 -21.87
CA THR A 366 12.27 19.83 -23.06
C THR A 366 11.32 20.11 -24.21
N GLU A 367 11.85 20.45 -25.39
CA GLU A 367 11.04 20.71 -26.59
C GLU A 367 10.14 19.53 -26.98
N ASN A 368 10.55 18.32 -26.58
CA ASN A 368 9.87 17.05 -26.86
C ASN A 368 8.90 16.61 -25.75
N PHE A 369 8.54 17.49 -24.82
CA PHE A 369 7.45 17.23 -23.89
C PHE A 369 6.07 17.55 -24.52
N LYS A 370 5.09 16.67 -24.30
CA LYS A 370 3.69 16.87 -24.73
C LYS A 370 2.70 16.38 -23.70
N ARG A 371 1.58 17.10 -23.55
CA ARG A 371 0.46 16.65 -22.72
C ARG A 371 -0.59 16.01 -23.60
N TYR A 372 -1.16 14.90 -23.16
CA TYR A 372 -2.30 14.29 -23.83
C TYR A 372 -3.48 15.28 -23.97
N ALA A 373 -3.67 16.14 -22.96
CA ALA A 373 -4.68 17.19 -22.93
C ALA A 373 -4.58 18.21 -24.09
N ASP A 374 -3.40 18.37 -24.71
CA ASP A 374 -3.20 19.31 -25.82
C ASP A 374 -3.80 18.79 -27.15
N PHE A 375 -4.24 17.53 -27.17
CA PHE A 375 -4.77 16.87 -28.36
C PHE A 375 -6.29 16.77 -28.30
N LYS A 376 -6.95 17.00 -29.45
CA LYS A 376 -8.42 16.94 -29.56
C LYS A 376 -9.00 15.56 -29.27
N SER A 377 -8.21 14.51 -29.47
CA SER A 377 -8.62 13.12 -29.26
C SER A 377 -7.42 12.19 -29.15
N LEU A 378 -7.66 11.00 -28.58
CA LEU A 378 -6.71 9.89 -28.57
C LEU A 378 -6.16 9.53 -29.95
N GLU A 379 -6.97 9.66 -31.00
CA GLU A 379 -6.52 9.41 -32.36
C GLU A 379 -5.48 10.46 -32.81
N THR A 380 -5.74 11.75 -32.56
CA THR A 380 -4.80 12.82 -32.92
C THR A 380 -3.49 12.72 -32.14
N PHE A 381 -3.56 12.33 -30.86
CA PHE A 381 -2.38 12.04 -30.04
C PHE A 381 -1.56 10.88 -30.61
N ARG A 382 -2.21 9.75 -30.93
CA ARG A 382 -1.53 8.59 -31.53
C ARG A 382 -0.86 8.92 -32.86
N LYS A 383 -1.53 9.70 -33.72
CA LYS A 383 -0.96 10.16 -35.00
C LYS A 383 0.27 11.04 -34.77
N PHE A 384 0.24 11.91 -33.76
CA PHE A 384 1.40 12.71 -33.39
C PHE A 384 2.57 11.84 -32.92
N VAL A 385 2.34 10.90 -31.99
CA VAL A 385 3.41 10.02 -31.48
C VAL A 385 4.00 9.16 -32.60
N ALA A 386 3.16 8.60 -33.48
CA ALA A 386 3.61 7.87 -34.65
C ALA A 386 4.43 8.77 -35.59
N GLY A 387 3.90 9.94 -35.92
CA GLY A 387 4.57 10.92 -36.78
C GLY A 387 5.86 11.47 -36.18
N PHE A 388 5.98 11.48 -34.85
CA PHE A 388 7.25 11.68 -34.18
C PHE A 388 8.17 10.55 -34.61
N PHE A 389 8.04 9.33 -34.10
CA PHE A 389 9.04 8.27 -34.31
C PHE A 389 9.21 7.77 -35.76
N MET A 390 8.28 8.05 -36.68
CA MET A 390 8.35 7.57 -38.07
C MET A 390 8.84 8.61 -39.08
N ARG A 391 8.99 9.90 -38.71
CA ARG A 391 9.63 10.89 -39.59
C ARG A 391 11.09 10.48 -39.82
N GLU A 392 11.50 10.39 -41.10
CA GLU A 392 12.82 9.94 -41.62
C GLU A 392 12.94 8.47 -42.05
N ARG A 393 11.82 7.81 -42.40
CA ARG A 393 11.82 6.65 -43.29
C ARG A 393 11.36 6.99 -44.70
#